data_AF-A0A2K3LLG4-F1
#
_entry.id   AF-A0A2K3LLG4-F1
#
_cell.length_a   1.000
_cell.length_b   1.000
_cell.length_c   1.000
_cell.angle_alpha   90.00
_cell.angle_beta   90.00
_cell.angle_gamma   90.00
#
_symmetry.space_group_name_H-M   'P 1'
#
loop_
_entity.id
_entity.type
_entity.pdbx_description
1 polymer ?
#
loop_
_entity_poly.entity_id
_entity_poly.type
_entity_poly.pdbx_seq_one_letter_code
_entity_poly.pdbx_strand_id
1 'polypeptide(L)'
;METFEKDLHLPVVCVDAVDQFLTKLKGVTDPEIKRKIIGKEFICIFDAFAQDLEKKLGSRPAYLVQGTLYPDVIESCPPPGSGRTHSHTIKSHHNVGGLPKDMKLKLIEPLKLLFKDEVRQLGRIMDVPEGFLKRHPFPGPGLAVRVLGDVTEGNALDVLRQVDEIFIQSIKDAGLYDIIWQAFAVFLPVRSVGVQGDQRTHSHVVALRAVTSQDGMTADWYYFEHKFLDDVSRKICNGVRGVNRVVQDITSKPPSTIEWE
;
A
#
# COMPACT_ATOMS: atom_id res chain seq x y z
N MET A 1 14.51 -8.57 0.70
CA MET A 1 15.56 -9.23 -0.10
C MET A 1 15.77 -10.65 0.38
N GLU A 2 16.00 -10.85 1.68
CA GLU A 2 16.22 -12.17 2.27
C GLU A 2 15.20 -13.25 1.84
N THR A 3 13.89 -13.01 1.93
CA THR A 3 12.86 -13.96 1.49
C THR A 3 12.94 -14.29 0.00
N PHE A 4 13.24 -13.32 -0.86
CA PHE A 4 13.32 -13.55 -2.30
C PHE A 4 14.56 -14.34 -2.70
N GLU A 5 15.68 -14.12 -2.02
CA GLU A 5 16.95 -14.79 -2.28
C GLU A 5 17.02 -16.17 -1.61
N LYS A 6 16.60 -16.27 -0.35
CA LYS A 6 16.69 -17.49 0.46
C LYS A 6 15.53 -18.46 0.24
N ASP A 7 14.30 -17.96 0.16
CA ASP A 7 13.11 -18.83 0.14
C ASP A 7 12.57 -19.03 -1.28
N LEU A 8 12.65 -18.00 -2.14
CA LEU A 8 12.12 -18.06 -3.51
C LEU A 8 13.20 -18.23 -4.59
N HIS A 9 14.48 -18.08 -4.23
CA HIS A 9 15.63 -18.19 -5.13
C HIS A 9 15.50 -17.37 -6.43
N LEU A 10 14.89 -16.18 -6.34
CA LEU A 10 14.68 -15.28 -7.47
C LEU A 10 15.78 -14.22 -7.57
N PRO A 11 16.29 -13.92 -8.78
CA PRO A 11 17.20 -12.81 -8.99
C PRO A 11 16.44 -11.49 -8.86
N VAL A 12 16.59 -10.82 -7.72
CA VAL A 12 15.94 -9.53 -7.46
C VAL A 12 16.97 -8.42 -7.49
N VAL A 13 16.66 -7.37 -8.27
CA VAL A 13 17.45 -6.13 -8.27
C VAL A 13 16.68 -5.06 -7.51
N CYS A 14 17.30 -4.52 -6.46
CA CYS A 14 16.75 -3.40 -5.71
C CYS A 14 17.25 -2.09 -6.32
N VAL A 15 16.34 -1.21 -6.71
CA VAL A 15 16.65 0.14 -7.18
C VAL A 15 16.26 1.12 -6.08
N ASP A 16 17.25 1.78 -5.48
CA ASP A 16 16.99 2.86 -4.54
C ASP A 16 16.65 4.15 -5.31
N ALA A 17 15.40 4.58 -5.16
CA ALA A 17 14.89 5.81 -5.76
C ALA A 17 14.19 6.70 -4.73
N VAL A 18 14.47 6.52 -3.44
CA VAL A 18 13.79 7.25 -2.35
C VAL A 18 13.84 8.76 -2.58
N ASP A 19 15.03 9.31 -2.82
CA ASP A 19 15.21 10.75 -3.03
C ASP A 19 14.51 11.27 -4.29
N GLN A 20 14.42 10.45 -5.34
CA GLN A 20 13.73 10.81 -6.59
C GLN A 20 12.23 10.96 -6.33
N PHE A 21 11.61 9.98 -5.66
CA PHE A 21 10.19 10.05 -5.28
C PHE A 21 9.91 11.23 -4.34
N LEU A 22 10.71 11.40 -3.28
CA LEU A 22 10.50 12.47 -2.31
C LEU A 22 10.66 13.85 -2.95
N THR A 23 11.64 14.04 -3.83
CA THR A 23 11.83 15.31 -4.54
C THR A 23 10.61 15.68 -5.39
N LYS A 24 9.99 14.71 -6.06
CA LYS A 24 8.80 14.94 -6.90
C LYS A 24 7.52 15.16 -6.09
N LEU A 25 7.45 14.60 -4.88
CA LEU A 25 6.28 14.68 -4.00
C LEU A 25 6.32 15.90 -3.07
N LYS A 26 7.45 16.62 -3.02
CA LYS A 26 7.60 17.80 -2.16
C LYS A 26 6.55 18.88 -2.46
N GLY A 27 5.82 19.29 -1.43
CA GLY A 27 4.76 20.30 -1.53
C GLY A 27 3.45 19.78 -2.11
N VAL A 28 3.33 18.49 -2.43
CA VAL A 28 2.14 17.92 -3.06
C VAL A 28 1.18 17.42 -1.99
N THR A 29 0.01 18.03 -1.90
CA THR A 29 -1.04 17.67 -0.93
C THR A 29 -2.21 16.92 -1.55
N ASP A 30 -2.53 17.17 -2.82
CA ASP A 30 -3.65 16.54 -3.52
C ASP A 30 -3.41 15.04 -3.76
N PRO A 31 -4.31 14.14 -3.34
CA PRO A 31 -4.10 12.71 -3.40
C PRO A 31 -4.06 12.16 -4.84
N GLU A 32 -4.87 12.70 -5.75
CA GLU A 32 -4.86 12.28 -7.15
C GLU A 32 -3.57 12.70 -7.86
N ILE A 33 -3.04 13.87 -7.53
CA ILE A 33 -1.73 14.32 -8.01
C ILE A 33 -0.62 13.44 -7.43
N LYS A 34 -0.65 13.11 -6.12
CA LYS A 34 0.31 12.15 -5.50
C LYS A 34 0.33 10.83 -6.26
N ARG A 35 -0.85 10.24 -6.52
CA ARG A 35 -0.99 8.99 -7.29
C ARG A 35 -0.37 9.08 -8.68
N LYS A 36 -0.69 10.14 -9.43
CA LYS A 36 -0.15 10.37 -10.79
C LYS A 36 1.36 10.55 -10.80
N ILE A 37 1.91 11.30 -9.84
CA ILE A 37 3.36 11.51 -9.72
C ILE A 37 4.07 10.19 -9.44
N ILE A 38 3.59 9.41 -8.47
CA ILE A 38 4.20 8.14 -8.10
C ILE A 38 4.13 7.14 -9.26
N GLY A 39 2.96 7.03 -9.91
CA GLY A 39 2.80 6.17 -11.08
C GLY A 39 3.77 6.54 -12.20
N LYS A 40 3.83 7.82 -12.57
CA LYS A 40 4.74 8.33 -13.60
C LYS A 40 6.20 8.08 -13.26
N GLU A 41 6.62 8.41 -12.03
CA GLU A 41 8.02 8.28 -11.62
C GLU A 41 8.45 6.81 -11.58
N PHE A 42 7.58 5.91 -11.11
CA PHE A 42 7.82 4.47 -11.15
C PHE A 42 8.09 3.97 -12.58
N ILE A 43 7.29 4.41 -13.54
CA ILE A 43 7.47 4.06 -14.96
C ILE A 43 8.82 4.59 -15.48
N CYS A 44 9.16 5.85 -15.18
CA CYS A 44 10.43 6.44 -15.59
C CYS A 44 11.63 5.66 -15.04
N ILE A 45 11.59 5.27 -13.77
CA ILE A 45 12.64 4.47 -13.13
C ILE A 45 12.70 3.07 -13.76
N PHE A 46 11.55 2.45 -14.01
CA PHE A 46 11.47 1.14 -14.64
C PHE A 46 12.04 1.14 -16.06
N ASP A 47 11.72 2.15 -16.87
CA ASP A 47 12.25 2.30 -18.22
C ASP A 47 13.77 2.56 -18.21
N ALA A 48 14.26 3.41 -17.30
CA ALA A 48 15.69 3.66 -17.14
C ALA A 48 16.44 2.38 -16.74
N PHE A 49 15.85 1.59 -15.84
CA PHE A 49 16.38 0.29 -15.44
C PHE A 49 16.38 -0.70 -16.62
N ALA A 50 15.30 -0.78 -17.40
CA ALA A 50 15.21 -1.67 -18.56
C ALA A 50 16.27 -1.33 -19.62
N GLN A 51 16.56 -0.04 -19.84
CA GLN A 51 17.62 0.40 -20.76
C GLN A 51 19.02 0.03 -20.25
N ASP A 52 19.27 0.19 -18.95
CA ASP A 52 20.54 -0.22 -18.35
C ASP A 52 20.74 -1.75 -18.43
N LEU A 53 19.66 -2.50 -18.20
CA LEU A 53 19.66 -3.96 -18.31
C LEU A 53 19.94 -4.42 -19.75
N GLU A 54 19.35 -3.77 -20.77
CA GLU A 54 19.61 -4.04 -22.18
C GLU A 54 21.10 -3.85 -22.53
N LYS A 55 21.73 -2.79 -22.01
CA LYS A 55 23.17 -2.55 -22.19
C LYS A 55 24.03 -3.65 -21.53
N LYS A 56 23.64 -4.09 -20.32
CA LYS A 56 24.38 -5.12 -19.57
C LYS A 56 24.25 -6.52 -20.17
N LEU A 57 23.06 -6.89 -20.64
CA LEU A 57 22.80 -8.20 -21.23
C LEU A 57 23.18 -8.29 -22.71
N GLY A 58 23.47 -7.16 -23.37
CA GLY A 58 23.70 -7.08 -24.81
C GLY A 58 22.47 -7.45 -25.66
N SER A 59 21.32 -7.62 -25.02
CA SER A 59 20.06 -8.01 -25.66
C SER A 59 18.88 -7.40 -24.90
N ARG A 60 17.85 -7.02 -25.64
CA ARG A 60 16.64 -6.43 -25.06
C ARG A 60 15.75 -7.53 -24.48
N PRO A 61 15.23 -7.36 -23.25
CA PRO A 61 14.17 -8.23 -22.74
C PRO A 61 12.98 -8.23 -23.72
N ALA A 62 12.45 -9.41 -24.03
CA ALA A 62 11.31 -9.54 -24.95
C ALA A 62 9.96 -9.44 -24.24
N TYR A 63 9.91 -9.77 -22.95
CA TYR A 63 8.68 -9.97 -22.20
C TYR A 63 8.66 -9.15 -20.90
N LEU A 64 7.46 -8.67 -20.55
CA LEU A 64 7.14 -8.09 -19.25
C LEU A 64 6.07 -8.99 -18.59
N VAL A 65 6.37 -9.50 -17.40
CA VAL A 65 5.43 -10.36 -16.66
C VAL A 65 4.72 -9.53 -15.58
N GLN A 66 3.39 -9.60 -15.54
CA GLN A 66 2.57 -8.92 -14.53
C GLN A 66 1.67 -9.91 -13.79
N GLY A 67 1.48 -9.68 -12.49
CA GLY A 67 0.61 -10.48 -11.62
C GLY A 67 -0.86 -10.03 -11.64
N THR A 68 -1.36 -9.49 -12.76
CA THR A 68 -2.75 -9.05 -12.92
C THR A 68 -3.73 -10.18 -12.61
N LEU A 69 -4.76 -9.91 -11.81
CA LEU A 69 -5.76 -10.90 -11.40
C LEU A 69 -7.08 -10.72 -12.17
N TYR A 70 -7.95 -11.72 -12.10
CA TYR A 70 -9.25 -11.69 -12.76
C TYR A 70 -10.15 -10.52 -12.30
N PRO A 71 -10.23 -10.15 -11.00
CA PRO A 71 -10.95 -8.95 -10.56
C PRO A 71 -10.45 -7.66 -11.21
N ASP A 72 -9.13 -7.54 -11.43
CA ASP A 72 -8.54 -6.36 -12.08
C ASP A 72 -8.98 -6.25 -13.55
N VAL A 73 -9.11 -7.39 -14.24
CA VAL A 73 -9.58 -7.44 -15.62
C VAL A 73 -11.05 -7.02 -15.71
N ILE A 74 -11.90 -7.52 -14.82
CA ILE A 74 -13.34 -7.17 -14.80
C ILE A 74 -13.55 -5.69 -14.51
N GLU A 75 -12.82 -5.10 -13.56
CA GLU A 75 -12.93 -3.67 -13.25
C GLU A 75 -12.45 -2.78 -14.41
N SER A 76 -11.50 -3.27 -15.22
CA SER A 76 -10.97 -2.55 -16.38
C SER A 76 -11.84 -2.68 -17.64
N CYS A 77 -12.74 -3.66 -17.72
CA CYS A 77 -13.63 -3.88 -18.85
C CYS A 77 -15.05 -3.35 -18.57
N PRO A 78 -15.65 -2.53 -19.46
CA PRO A 78 -17.06 -2.21 -19.33
C PRO A 78 -17.92 -3.49 -19.47
N PRO A 79 -19.02 -3.63 -18.72
CA PRO A 79 -19.87 -4.81 -18.78
C PRO A 79 -20.36 -5.07 -20.23
N PRO A 80 -20.30 -6.32 -20.73
CA PRO A 80 -20.83 -6.67 -22.04
C PRO A 80 -22.30 -6.27 -22.14
N GLY A 81 -22.66 -5.47 -23.15
CA GLY A 81 -24.04 -5.04 -23.41
C GLY A 81 -24.49 -3.76 -22.70
N SER A 82 -23.64 -3.06 -21.96
CA SER A 82 -24.07 -1.87 -21.19
C SER A 82 -24.12 -0.55 -21.97
N GLY A 83 -23.54 -0.45 -23.19
CA GLY A 83 -23.56 0.78 -24.00
C GLY A 83 -22.98 2.03 -23.32
N ARG A 84 -22.39 1.88 -22.12
CA ARG A 84 -21.83 2.95 -21.30
C ARG A 84 -20.33 3.02 -21.55
N THR A 85 -19.88 4.16 -22.05
CA THR A 85 -18.46 4.49 -22.28
C THR A 85 -17.70 4.84 -21.00
N HIS A 86 -18.34 4.77 -19.84
CA HIS A 86 -17.73 5.14 -18.56
C HIS A 86 -17.92 4.01 -17.56
N SER A 87 -16.91 3.13 -17.45
CA SER A 87 -16.51 2.78 -16.10
C SER A 87 -15.98 4.09 -15.54
N HIS A 88 -16.68 4.68 -14.56
CA HIS A 88 -16.09 5.76 -13.78
C HIS A 88 -14.70 5.28 -13.40
N THR A 89 -13.70 6.15 -13.56
CA THR A 89 -12.24 5.97 -13.44
C THR A 89 -11.80 5.41 -12.07
N ILE A 90 -12.37 4.28 -11.68
CA ILE A 90 -12.15 3.54 -10.47
C ILE A 90 -10.92 2.70 -10.81
N LYS A 91 -9.75 3.25 -10.45
CA LYS A 91 -8.39 2.75 -10.76
C LYS A 91 -7.87 3.11 -12.16
N SER A 92 -7.65 4.41 -12.38
CA SER A 92 -6.91 4.95 -13.53
C SER A 92 -5.45 4.46 -13.67
N HIS A 93 -4.90 3.71 -12.69
CA HIS A 93 -3.47 3.39 -12.62
C HIS A 93 -3.13 1.92 -12.27
N HIS A 94 -4.06 0.96 -12.37
CA HIS A 94 -3.69 -0.44 -12.14
C HIS A 94 -3.38 -1.21 -13.44
N ASN A 95 -2.10 -1.61 -13.51
CA ASN A 95 -1.47 -2.67 -14.28
C ASN A 95 -1.53 -2.67 -15.81
N VAL A 96 -2.64 -2.29 -16.46
CA VAL A 96 -2.75 -2.39 -17.93
C VAL A 96 -2.70 -1.01 -18.63
N GLY A 97 -3.05 0.08 -17.93
CA GLY A 97 -3.11 1.43 -18.50
C GLY A 97 -1.92 2.36 -18.23
N GLY A 98 -0.98 1.95 -17.37
CA GLY A 98 0.14 2.80 -16.95
C GLY A 98 1.40 2.67 -17.80
N LEU A 99 1.56 1.59 -18.58
CA LEU A 99 2.79 1.39 -19.33
C LEU A 99 2.90 2.44 -20.47
N PRO A 100 4.09 3.01 -20.72
CA PRO A 100 4.29 3.94 -21.83
C PRO A 100 3.79 3.31 -23.13
N LYS A 101 3.10 4.08 -23.96
CA LYS A 101 2.65 3.63 -25.30
C LYS A 101 3.81 3.15 -26.18
N ASP A 102 5.02 3.62 -25.87
CA ASP A 102 6.25 3.30 -26.61
C ASP A 102 7.00 2.07 -26.03
N MET A 103 6.43 1.37 -25.05
CA MET A 103 7.06 0.19 -24.46
C MET A 103 7.03 -0.98 -25.44
N LYS A 104 8.22 -1.40 -25.91
CA LYS A 104 8.38 -2.51 -26.89
C LYS A 104 8.38 -3.92 -26.26
N LEU A 105 7.93 -4.09 -25.02
CA LEU A 105 7.90 -5.37 -24.32
C LEU A 105 6.56 -6.09 -24.58
N LYS A 106 6.59 -7.41 -24.77
CA LYS A 106 5.36 -8.21 -24.87
C LYS A 106 4.85 -8.58 -23.48
N LEU A 107 3.61 -8.24 -23.19
CA LEU A 107 3.02 -8.49 -21.86
C LEU A 107 2.61 -9.95 -21.66
N ILE A 108 2.92 -10.52 -20.49
CA ILE A 108 2.49 -11.85 -20.04
C ILE A 108 1.80 -11.70 -18.68
N GLU A 109 0.55 -12.14 -18.59
CA GLU A 109 -0.27 -12.05 -17.36
C GLU A 109 -0.79 -13.45 -17.00
N PRO A 110 0.01 -14.28 -16.29
CA PRO A 110 -0.34 -15.68 -16.06
C PRO A 110 -1.51 -15.86 -15.07
N LEU A 111 -1.76 -14.86 -14.21
CA LEU A 111 -2.76 -14.93 -13.14
C LEU A 111 -4.10 -14.29 -13.51
N LYS A 112 -4.25 -13.79 -14.76
CA LYS A 112 -5.40 -12.96 -15.18
C LYS A 112 -6.75 -13.66 -15.13
N LEU A 113 -6.77 -14.99 -14.98
CA LEU A 113 -7.99 -15.81 -14.90
C LEU A 113 -8.27 -16.32 -13.48
N LEU A 114 -7.49 -15.89 -12.49
CA LEU A 114 -7.58 -16.38 -11.11
C LEU A 114 -8.09 -15.28 -10.16
N PHE A 115 -8.88 -15.70 -9.18
CA PHE A 115 -9.24 -14.91 -8.00
C PHE A 115 -8.14 -14.94 -6.94
N LYS A 116 -8.26 -14.08 -5.93
CA LYS A 116 -7.20 -13.86 -4.93
C LYS A 116 -6.96 -15.09 -4.04
N ASP A 117 -8.02 -15.80 -3.70
CA ASP A 117 -8.00 -17.07 -2.97
C ASP A 117 -7.33 -18.18 -3.79
N GLU A 118 -7.65 -18.28 -5.09
CA GLU A 118 -7.00 -19.22 -6.00
C GLU A 118 -5.50 -18.94 -6.17
N VAL A 119 -5.11 -17.66 -6.27
CA VAL A 119 -3.69 -17.28 -6.31
C VAL A 119 -2.97 -17.61 -5.01
N ARG A 120 -3.63 -17.47 -3.85
CA ARG A 120 -3.05 -17.92 -2.57
C ARG A 120 -2.86 -19.43 -2.55
N GLN A 121 -3.83 -20.19 -3.07
CA GLN A 121 -3.70 -21.65 -3.17
C GLN A 121 -2.59 -22.06 -4.14
N LEU A 122 -2.49 -21.42 -5.31
CA LEU A 122 -1.40 -21.63 -6.26
C LEU A 122 -0.04 -21.34 -5.61
N GLY A 123 0.07 -20.24 -4.86
CA GLY A 123 1.27 -19.90 -4.11
C GLY A 123 1.67 -20.97 -3.10
N ARG A 124 0.71 -21.61 -2.42
CA ARG A 124 1.00 -22.75 -1.52
C ARG A 124 1.52 -23.97 -2.26
N ILE A 125 1.00 -24.26 -3.45
CA ILE A 125 1.49 -25.37 -4.30
C ILE A 125 2.92 -25.08 -4.80
N MET A 126 3.26 -23.80 -4.98
CA MET A 126 4.59 -23.34 -5.39
C MET A 126 5.55 -23.09 -4.20
N ASP A 127 5.21 -23.57 -3.00
CA ASP A 127 6.01 -23.42 -1.78
C ASP A 127 6.35 -21.95 -1.40
N VAL A 128 5.50 -21.00 -1.80
CA VAL A 128 5.65 -19.60 -1.38
C VAL A 128 5.37 -19.51 0.14
N PRO A 129 6.25 -18.86 0.93
CA PRO A 129 6.08 -18.76 2.37
C PRO A 129 4.70 -18.23 2.78
N GLU A 130 4.07 -18.88 3.75
CA GLU A 130 2.70 -18.55 4.17
C GLU A 130 2.59 -17.10 4.67
N GLY A 131 3.61 -16.61 5.38
CA GLY A 131 3.71 -15.22 5.84
C GLY A 131 3.80 -14.19 4.70
N PHE A 132 4.07 -14.61 3.47
CA PHE A 132 3.99 -13.78 2.27
C PHE A 132 2.58 -13.81 1.66
N LEU A 133 1.98 -14.99 1.56
CA LEU A 133 0.64 -15.19 0.99
C LEU A 133 -0.48 -14.55 1.82
N LYS A 134 -0.30 -14.50 3.14
CA LYS A 134 -1.26 -13.93 4.11
C LYS A 134 -1.13 -12.42 4.30
N ARG A 135 -0.14 -11.75 3.69
CA ARG A 135 0.02 -10.31 3.86
C ARG A 135 -1.24 -9.57 3.44
N HIS A 136 -1.62 -8.59 4.27
CA HIS A 136 -2.65 -7.62 3.92
C HIS A 136 -2.28 -6.91 2.63
N PRO A 137 -3.29 -6.50 1.82
CA PRO A 137 -3.03 -5.70 0.64
C PRO A 137 -2.33 -4.39 1.02
N PHE A 138 -1.39 -3.96 0.18
CA PHE A 138 -0.66 -2.70 0.33
C PHE A 138 -0.81 -1.89 -0.96
N PRO A 139 -1.21 -0.60 -0.87
CA PRO A 139 -1.49 0.21 -2.06
C PRO A 139 -0.22 0.46 -2.88
N GLY A 140 -0.35 0.57 -4.20
CA GLY A 140 0.78 0.88 -5.09
C GLY A 140 1.54 2.17 -4.71
N PRO A 141 0.84 3.29 -4.45
CA PRO A 141 1.45 4.52 -3.89
C PRO A 141 2.02 4.38 -2.46
N GLY A 142 1.81 3.24 -1.81
CA GLY A 142 2.31 2.92 -0.48
C GLY A 142 1.88 3.91 0.60
N LEU A 143 2.85 4.36 1.40
CA LEU A 143 2.57 5.28 2.51
C LEU A 143 2.16 6.69 2.07
N ALA A 144 2.38 7.07 0.81
CA ALA A 144 2.04 8.41 0.34
C ALA A 144 0.54 8.72 0.40
N VAL A 145 -0.29 7.67 0.38
CA VAL A 145 -1.75 7.77 0.48
C VAL A 145 -2.26 7.56 1.90
N ARG A 146 -1.35 7.26 2.84
CA ARG A 146 -1.62 7.16 4.27
C ARG A 146 -1.04 8.33 5.06
N VAL A 147 -0.29 9.22 4.41
CA VAL A 147 0.05 10.54 4.94
C VAL A 147 -0.88 11.55 4.27
N LEU A 148 -1.76 12.17 5.05
CA LEU A 148 -2.63 13.22 4.52
C LEU A 148 -1.81 14.51 4.35
N GLY A 149 -1.97 15.17 3.20
CA GLY A 149 -1.15 16.32 2.83
C GLY A 149 0.21 15.94 2.25
N ASP A 150 1.22 16.78 2.52
CA ASP A 150 2.58 16.66 1.98
C ASP A 150 3.37 15.57 2.71
N VAL A 151 3.76 14.54 1.97
CA VAL A 151 4.50 13.37 2.47
C VAL A 151 5.92 13.71 2.93
N THR A 152 6.46 14.85 2.49
CA THR A 152 7.82 15.31 2.78
C THR A 152 7.89 16.27 3.97
N GLU A 153 6.74 16.65 4.53
CA GLU A 153 6.71 17.61 5.62
C GLU A 153 7.21 16.98 6.94
N GLY A 154 8.26 17.59 7.50
CA GLY A 154 8.85 17.15 8.76
C GLY A 154 9.36 15.71 8.68
N ASN A 155 8.88 14.86 9.59
CA ASN A 155 9.21 13.43 9.67
C ASN A 155 7.98 12.54 9.51
N ALA A 156 6.97 12.98 8.75
CA ALA A 156 5.68 12.31 8.61
C ALA A 156 5.81 10.83 8.21
N LEU A 157 6.63 10.51 7.21
CA LEU A 157 6.86 9.14 6.76
C LEU A 157 7.53 8.27 7.82
N ASP A 158 8.52 8.79 8.54
CA ASP A 158 9.22 8.03 9.58
C ASP A 158 8.35 7.78 10.80
N VAL A 159 7.54 8.77 11.18
CA VAL A 159 6.52 8.63 12.22
C VAL A 159 5.53 7.55 11.80
N LEU A 160 5.00 7.63 10.58
CA LEU A 160 4.00 6.68 10.10
C LEU A 160 4.54 5.25 10.05
N ARG A 161 5.78 5.04 9.58
CA ARG A 161 6.42 3.71 9.57
C ARG A 161 6.49 3.10 10.96
N GLN A 162 6.93 3.86 11.96
CA GLN A 162 7.03 3.39 13.34
C GLN A 162 5.65 3.07 13.95
N VAL A 163 4.66 3.93 13.70
CA VAL A 163 3.29 3.72 14.18
C VAL A 163 2.67 2.47 13.54
N ASP A 164 2.82 2.33 12.21
CA ASP A 164 2.30 1.18 11.47
C ASP A 164 2.97 -0.13 11.94
N GLU A 165 4.29 -0.12 12.16
CA GLU A 165 5.02 -1.26 12.71
C GLU A 165 4.50 -1.68 14.09
N ILE A 166 4.33 -0.73 15.02
CA ILE A 166 3.79 -1.02 16.37
C ILE A 166 2.37 -1.59 16.27
N PHE A 167 1.53 -1.01 15.41
CA PHE A 167 0.13 -1.42 15.27
C PHE A 167 0.02 -2.82 14.66
N ILE A 168 0.70 -3.06 13.54
CA ILE A 168 0.70 -4.36 12.86
C ILE A 168 1.33 -5.45 13.74
N GLN A 169 2.42 -5.15 14.44
CA GLN A 169 3.03 -6.11 15.35
C GLN A 169 2.08 -6.45 16.50
N SER A 170 1.42 -5.45 17.09
CA SER A 170 0.44 -5.70 18.15
C SER A 170 -0.75 -6.55 17.67
N ILE A 171 -1.23 -6.33 16.44
CA ILE A 171 -2.27 -7.17 15.81
C ILE A 171 -1.79 -8.62 15.64
N LYS A 172 -0.54 -8.83 15.20
CA LYS A 172 0.05 -10.16 15.05
C LYS A 172 0.21 -10.86 16.39
N ASP A 173 0.74 -10.17 17.39
CA ASP A 173 0.96 -10.69 18.74
C ASP A 173 -0.38 -11.12 19.40
N ALA A 174 -1.47 -10.42 19.07
CA ALA A 174 -2.82 -10.73 19.53
C ALA A 174 -3.51 -11.84 18.70
N GLY A 175 -2.87 -12.39 17.66
CA GLY A 175 -3.46 -13.41 16.79
C GLY A 175 -4.59 -12.90 15.89
N LEU A 176 -4.72 -11.59 15.70
CA LEU A 176 -5.84 -10.96 14.98
C LEU A 176 -5.55 -10.75 13.49
N TYR A 177 -4.29 -10.92 13.06
CA TYR A 177 -3.83 -10.55 11.71
C TYR A 177 -4.61 -11.27 10.60
N ASP A 178 -4.88 -12.57 10.77
CA ASP A 178 -5.56 -13.40 9.76
C ASP A 178 -7.09 -13.17 9.72
N ILE A 179 -7.66 -12.55 10.76
CA ILE A 179 -9.09 -12.22 10.86
C ILE A 179 -9.37 -10.88 10.16
N ILE A 180 -8.43 -9.94 10.29
CA ILE A 180 -8.55 -8.61 9.71
C ILE A 180 -8.18 -8.68 8.22
N TRP A 181 -9.01 -8.06 7.37
CA TRP A 181 -8.75 -8.00 5.93
C TRP A 181 -7.57 -7.08 5.61
N GLN A 182 -7.58 -5.90 6.23
CA GLN A 182 -6.53 -4.92 6.09
C GLN A 182 -6.45 -4.06 7.35
N ALA A 183 -5.25 -3.88 7.90
CA ALA A 183 -4.94 -2.94 8.96
C ALA A 183 -3.77 -2.04 8.57
N PHE A 184 -3.78 -0.79 9.02
CA PHE A 184 -2.70 0.17 8.85
C PHE A 184 -2.92 1.43 9.71
N ALA A 185 -1.86 2.21 9.86
CA ALA A 185 -1.93 3.57 10.40
C ALA A 185 -2.06 4.63 9.30
N VAL A 186 -2.62 5.78 9.66
CA VAL A 186 -2.71 7.00 8.83
C VAL A 186 -2.16 8.17 9.64
N PHE A 187 -1.32 8.99 9.01
CA PHE A 187 -0.78 10.21 9.60
C PHE A 187 -1.67 11.40 9.27
N LEU A 188 -2.07 12.16 10.29
CA LEU A 188 -2.87 13.36 10.12
C LEU A 188 -2.00 14.61 10.31
N PRO A 189 -2.04 15.59 9.40
CA PRO A 189 -1.32 16.87 9.50
C PRO A 189 -2.01 17.83 10.48
N VAL A 190 -2.58 17.28 11.56
CA VAL A 190 -3.15 18.05 12.66
C VAL A 190 -2.28 17.85 13.90
N ARG A 191 -2.13 18.91 14.67
CA ARG A 191 -1.39 18.90 15.92
C ARG A 191 -2.35 18.87 17.09
N SER A 192 -1.94 18.21 18.16
CA SER A 192 -2.69 18.17 19.39
C SER A 192 -1.82 18.48 20.59
N VAL A 193 -2.41 19.14 21.57
CA VAL A 193 -1.78 19.34 22.88
C VAL A 193 -1.76 18.01 23.64
N GLY A 194 -0.65 17.76 24.31
CA GLY A 194 -0.47 16.62 25.19
C GLY A 194 0.55 16.93 26.29
N VAL A 195 0.76 15.96 27.15
CA VAL A 195 1.79 15.97 28.17
C VAL A 195 2.55 14.66 28.03
N GLN A 196 3.85 14.73 27.76
CA GLN A 196 4.74 13.58 27.68
C GLN A 196 5.91 13.84 28.64
N GLY A 197 6.06 13.01 29.67
CA GLY A 197 6.87 13.35 30.84
C GLY A 197 6.26 14.54 31.58
N ASP A 198 7.10 15.51 31.97
CA ASP A 198 6.66 16.74 32.66
C ASP A 198 6.53 17.96 31.74
N GLN A 199 6.59 17.76 30.42
CA GLN A 199 6.54 18.85 29.44
C GLN A 199 5.28 18.81 28.59
N ARG A 200 4.74 20.01 28.31
CA ARG A 200 3.66 20.21 27.36
C ARG A 200 4.18 19.97 25.95
N THR A 201 3.49 19.12 25.19
CA THR A 201 3.84 18.80 23.81
C THR A 201 2.76 19.26 22.83
N HIS A 202 3.19 19.53 21.59
CA HIS A 202 2.32 19.81 20.46
C HIS A 202 2.71 18.89 19.29
N SER A 203 2.18 17.67 19.32
CA SER A 203 2.60 16.54 18.48
C SER A 203 1.49 16.13 17.52
N HIS A 204 1.80 15.24 16.58
CA HIS A 204 0.88 14.77 15.55
C HIS A 204 -0.18 13.82 16.12
N VAL A 205 -1.31 13.77 15.39
CA VAL A 205 -2.35 12.76 15.57
C VAL A 205 -2.16 11.67 14.51
N VAL A 206 -2.37 10.41 14.90
CA VAL A 206 -2.42 9.28 13.97
C VAL A 206 -3.74 8.52 14.13
N ALA A 207 -4.28 8.03 13.01
CA ALA A 207 -5.46 7.18 13.00
C ALA A 207 -5.07 5.72 12.76
N LEU A 208 -5.73 4.82 13.47
CA LEU A 208 -5.65 3.38 13.27
C LEU A 208 -6.85 2.95 12.44
N ARG A 209 -6.60 2.31 11.30
CA ARG A 209 -7.61 1.76 10.41
C ARG A 209 -7.46 0.24 10.39
N ALA A 210 -8.53 -0.46 10.70
CA ALA A 210 -8.62 -1.90 10.48
C ALA A 210 -10.03 -2.24 10.00
N VAL A 211 -10.13 -3.08 9.00
CA VAL A 211 -11.40 -3.47 8.40
C VAL A 211 -11.49 -4.97 8.16
N THR A 212 -12.71 -5.49 8.17
CA THR A 212 -13.07 -6.82 7.70
C THR A 212 -13.87 -6.69 6.43
N SER A 213 -13.59 -7.56 5.47
CA SER A 213 -14.22 -7.53 4.16
C SER A 213 -14.06 -8.90 3.49
N GLN A 214 -14.95 -9.22 2.56
CA GLN A 214 -14.83 -10.40 1.71
C GLN A 214 -14.07 -10.10 0.41
N ASP A 215 -14.32 -8.93 -0.19
CA ASP A 215 -13.84 -8.58 -1.53
C ASP A 215 -13.30 -7.14 -1.66
N GLY A 216 -13.33 -6.36 -0.57
CA GLY A 216 -12.96 -4.96 -0.54
C GLY A 216 -14.01 -4.00 -1.11
N MET A 217 -15.14 -4.47 -1.63
CA MET A 217 -16.23 -3.62 -2.16
C MET A 217 -17.05 -3.01 -1.03
N THR A 218 -17.39 -3.82 -0.03
CA THR A 218 -17.95 -3.37 1.27
C THR A 218 -17.01 -3.80 2.39
N ALA A 219 -16.93 -3.00 3.46
CA ALA A 219 -16.06 -3.33 4.58
C ALA A 219 -16.57 -2.73 5.87
N ASP A 220 -16.60 -3.54 6.93
CA ASP A 220 -16.87 -3.05 8.27
C ASP A 220 -15.56 -2.79 9.01
N TRP A 221 -15.53 -1.71 9.79
CA TRP A 221 -14.39 -1.46 10.67
C TRP A 221 -14.28 -2.59 11.70
N TYR A 222 -13.05 -2.97 12.04
CA TYR A 222 -12.81 -4.07 12.96
C TYR A 222 -13.03 -3.64 14.41
N TYR A 223 -13.91 -4.36 15.10
CA TYR A 223 -14.19 -4.12 16.52
C TYR A 223 -13.07 -4.68 17.40
N PHE A 224 -12.12 -3.82 17.78
CA PHE A 224 -11.10 -4.16 18.77
C PHE A 224 -11.67 -4.08 20.19
N GLU A 225 -11.20 -4.97 21.06
CA GLU A 225 -11.40 -4.81 22.50
C GLU A 225 -10.77 -3.49 22.99
N HIS A 226 -11.46 -2.78 23.88
CA HIS A 226 -10.95 -1.52 24.43
C HIS A 226 -9.56 -1.64 25.04
N LYS A 227 -9.27 -2.77 25.71
CA LYS A 227 -7.97 -3.04 26.30
C LYS A 227 -6.84 -3.08 25.25
N PHE A 228 -7.10 -3.73 24.11
CA PHE A 228 -6.15 -3.77 23.00
C PHE A 228 -5.82 -2.37 22.48
N LEU A 229 -6.85 -1.54 22.25
CA LEU A 229 -6.67 -0.17 21.78
C LEU A 229 -5.90 0.71 22.77
N ASP A 230 -6.19 0.56 24.06
CA ASP A 230 -5.50 1.27 25.14
C ASP A 230 -4.00 0.91 25.17
N ASP A 231 -3.68 -0.38 25.09
CA ASP A 231 -2.29 -0.86 25.06
C ASP A 231 -1.53 -0.37 23.80
N VAL A 232 -2.14 -0.47 22.62
CA VAL A 232 -1.55 0.02 21.36
C VAL A 232 -1.34 1.53 21.41
N SER A 233 -2.33 2.28 21.88
CA SER A 233 -2.25 3.74 22.02
C SER A 233 -1.10 4.16 22.93
N ARG A 234 -0.93 3.49 24.09
CA ARG A 234 0.21 3.73 24.99
C ARG A 234 1.54 3.39 24.34
N LYS A 235 1.65 2.24 23.65
CA LYS A 235 2.89 1.86 22.93
C LYS A 235 3.28 2.91 21.90
N ILE A 236 2.32 3.40 21.11
CA ILE A 236 2.56 4.44 20.10
C ILE A 236 2.99 5.75 20.76
N CYS A 237 2.22 6.27 21.72
CA CYS A 237 2.49 7.56 22.36
C CYS A 237 3.80 7.57 23.18
N ASN A 238 4.22 6.42 23.69
CA ASN A 238 5.49 6.30 24.44
C ASN A 238 6.68 5.96 23.55
N GLY A 239 6.45 5.23 22.45
CA GLY A 239 7.51 4.73 21.56
C GLY A 239 7.83 5.63 20.38
N VAL A 240 6.87 6.43 19.89
CA VAL A 240 7.03 7.23 18.68
C VAL A 240 7.13 8.71 19.02
N ARG A 241 8.34 9.26 18.89
CA ARG A 241 8.57 10.70 19.07
C ARG A 241 7.79 11.50 18.02
N GLY A 242 7.02 12.48 18.48
CA GLY A 242 6.24 13.34 17.61
C GLY A 242 4.79 12.90 17.43
N VAL A 243 4.33 11.86 18.14
CA VAL A 243 2.92 11.48 18.27
C VAL A 243 2.50 11.57 19.73
N ASN A 244 1.35 12.19 20.01
CA ASN A 244 0.78 12.23 21.37
C ASN A 244 -0.72 11.94 21.42
N ARG A 245 -1.30 11.57 20.27
CA ARG A 245 -2.71 11.25 20.16
C ARG A 245 -2.94 10.20 19.09
N VAL A 246 -3.70 9.19 19.46
CA VAL A 246 -4.10 8.10 18.59
C VAL A 246 -5.63 8.09 18.54
N VAL A 247 -6.18 7.92 17.34
CA VAL A 247 -7.63 7.74 17.12
C VAL A 247 -7.88 6.44 16.36
N GLN A 248 -9.09 5.91 16.43
CA GLN A 248 -9.52 4.76 15.65
C GLN A 248 -10.58 5.21 14.64
N ASP A 249 -10.46 4.75 13.40
CA ASP A 249 -11.54 4.90 12.43
C ASP A 249 -12.62 3.84 12.64
N ILE A 250 -13.83 4.30 12.97
CA ILE A 250 -15.02 3.49 13.21
C ILE A 250 -16.06 3.63 12.09
N THR A 251 -15.64 4.03 10.89
CA THR A 251 -16.53 4.28 9.75
C THR A 251 -16.49 3.10 8.77
N SER A 252 -17.62 2.45 8.51
CA SER A 252 -17.72 1.39 7.50
C SER A 252 -17.66 1.95 6.07
N LYS A 253 -17.38 1.07 5.10
CA LYS A 253 -17.52 1.30 3.66
C LYS A 253 -18.78 0.58 3.18
N PRO A 254 -19.82 1.30 2.70
CA PRO A 254 -20.02 2.77 2.73
C PRO A 254 -20.37 3.32 4.14
N PRO A 255 -20.30 4.66 4.39
CA PRO A 255 -20.10 5.75 3.44
C PRO A 255 -18.63 6.08 3.13
N SER A 256 -17.69 5.56 3.90
CA SER A 256 -16.25 5.85 3.74
C SER A 256 -15.58 4.94 2.70
N THR A 257 -14.30 5.18 2.44
CA THR A 257 -13.39 4.24 1.79
C THR A 257 -12.49 3.55 2.82
N ILE A 258 -11.71 2.55 2.40
CA ILE A 258 -10.75 1.90 3.30
C ILE A 258 -9.58 2.86 3.59
N GLU A 259 -8.95 3.44 2.56
CA GLU A 259 -7.87 4.43 2.65
C GLU A 259 -8.42 5.86 2.87
N TRP A 260 -7.59 6.79 3.35
CA TRP A 260 -7.98 8.12 3.91
C TRP A 260 -7.47 9.36 3.14
N GLU A 261 -6.80 9.14 2.00
CA GLU A 261 -5.90 10.03 1.21
C GLU A 261 -6.01 11.57 1.28
#